data_AF-A0A4U9HAR3-F1
#
_entry.id   AF-A0A4U9HAR3-F1
#
_cell.length_a   1.000
_cell.length_b   1.000
_cell.length_c   1.000
_cell.angle_alpha   90.00
_cell.angle_beta   90.00
_cell.angle_gamma   90.00
#
_symmetry.space_group_name_H-M   'P 1'
#
loop_
_entity.id
_entity.type
_entity.pdbx_description
1 polymer ?
#
loop_
_entity_poly.entity_id
_entity_poly.type
_entity_poly.pdbx_seq_one_letter_code
_entity_poly.pdbx_strand_id
1 'polypeptide(L)'
;MPEELGFAIDIGEILLTECEMVNGFVAPETQPPHFTRGYGLVFGRAERKAMAMALVDRALQKDEYAEDGDSPAQDEEFVLSHADNVEAAGFVSHLKLPHYVDFQAELELLQRLRQRRESAQETPHE
;
A
#
# COMPACT_ATOMS: atom_id res chain seq x y z
N MET A 1 -8.68 6.66 31.30
CA MET A 1 -8.67 6.92 32.76
C MET A 1 -8.78 5.58 33.46
N PRO A 2 -7.92 5.27 34.45
CA PRO A 2 -8.05 4.03 35.20
C PRO A 2 -9.40 3.99 35.92
N GLU A 3 -10.12 2.89 35.78
CA GLU A 3 -11.45 2.70 36.35
C GLU A 3 -11.39 2.70 37.89
N GLU A 4 -10.25 2.27 38.44
CA GLU A 4 -10.02 2.14 39.88
C GLU A 4 -9.78 3.47 40.59
N LEU A 5 -9.31 4.49 39.86
CA LEU A 5 -8.93 5.79 40.43
C LEU A 5 -9.94 6.89 40.12
N GLY A 6 -10.65 6.82 39.00
CA GLY A 6 -11.63 7.83 38.61
C GLY A 6 -11.02 9.21 38.27
N PHE A 7 -9.69 9.33 38.20
CA PHE A 7 -8.96 10.52 37.76
C PHE A 7 -7.79 10.16 36.83
N ALA A 8 -7.30 11.14 36.06
CA ALA A 8 -6.19 10.92 35.12
C ALA A 8 -4.87 10.82 35.90
N ILE A 9 -4.05 9.83 35.55
CA ILE A 9 -2.70 9.68 36.08
C ILE A 9 -1.68 9.78 34.95
N ASP A 10 -0.56 10.42 35.22
CA ASP A 10 0.60 10.45 34.32
C ASP A 10 1.42 9.18 34.55
N ILE A 11 1.60 8.39 33.49
CA ILE A 11 2.33 7.11 33.53
C ILE A 11 3.75 7.23 32.94
N GLY A 12 4.12 8.41 32.43
CA GLY A 12 5.39 8.67 31.77
C GLY A 12 5.23 9.30 30.39
N GLU A 13 6.35 9.38 29.69
CA GLU A 13 6.46 10.06 28.40
C GLU A 13 6.91 9.11 27.29
N ILE A 14 6.57 9.46 26.05
CA ILE A 14 6.99 8.74 24.85
C ILE A 14 7.68 9.72 23.92
N LEU A 15 8.88 9.38 23.47
CA LEU A 15 9.55 10.14 22.42
C LEU A 15 8.84 9.91 21.08
N LEU A 16 8.33 10.99 20.50
CA LEU A 16 7.62 11.00 19.22
C LEU A 16 8.27 11.99 18.25
N THR A 17 8.06 11.75 16.96
CA THR A 17 8.29 12.73 15.89
C THR A 17 6.98 12.94 15.15
N GLU A 18 6.56 14.20 15.07
CA GLU A 18 5.36 14.66 14.38
C GLU A 18 5.76 15.47 13.14
N CYS A 19 5.04 15.25 12.04
CA CYS A 19 5.19 15.99 10.79
C CYS A 19 3.82 16.47 10.32
N GLU A 20 3.64 17.79 10.30
CA GLU A 20 2.53 18.45 9.64
C GLU A 20 3.01 19.02 8.31
N MET A 21 2.49 18.50 7.20
CA MET A 21 2.87 18.97 5.87
C MET A 21 1.79 19.89 5.31
N VAL A 22 2.22 21.04 4.78
CA VAL A 22 1.36 21.95 4.02
C VAL A 22 1.43 21.56 2.54
N ASN A 23 0.28 21.37 1.91
CA ASN A 23 0.14 20.92 0.52
C ASN A 23 -0.58 21.98 -0.32
N GLY A 24 -0.94 21.64 -1.56
CA GLY A 24 -1.64 22.54 -2.48
C GLY A 24 -2.91 23.15 -1.88
N PHE A 25 -3.33 24.30 -2.41
CA PHE A 25 -4.54 24.98 -1.95
C PHE A 25 -5.79 24.47 -2.66
N VAL A 26 -6.92 24.55 -1.98
CA VAL A 26 -8.26 24.30 -2.54
C VAL A 26 -9.09 25.57 -2.46
N ALA A 27 -10.08 25.70 -3.35
CA ALA A 27 -10.98 26.85 -3.42
C ALA A 27 -12.45 26.40 -3.44
N PRO A 28 -12.97 25.86 -2.32
CA PRO A 28 -14.36 25.45 -2.22
C PRO A 28 -15.31 26.66 -2.23
N GLU A 29 -16.57 26.46 -2.61
CA GLU A 29 -17.58 27.54 -2.68
C GLU A 29 -17.97 28.10 -1.30
N THR A 30 -17.84 27.29 -0.24
CA THR A 30 -18.34 27.58 1.10
C THR A 30 -17.37 28.38 1.98
N GLN A 31 -16.10 28.46 1.61
CA GLN A 31 -15.05 29.08 2.43
C GLN A 31 -13.90 29.65 1.58
N PRO A 32 -13.13 30.63 2.09
CA PRO A 32 -12.00 31.18 1.35
C PRO A 32 -10.98 30.09 0.95
N PRO A 33 -10.24 30.30 -0.16
CA PRO A 33 -9.16 29.40 -0.54
C PRO A 33 -8.13 29.24 0.58
N HIS A 34 -7.72 28.01 0.85
CA HIS A 34 -6.80 27.68 1.93
C HIS A 34 -5.93 26.48 1.55
N PHE A 35 -4.79 26.34 2.22
CA PHE A 35 -3.93 25.18 2.05
C PHE A 35 -4.55 23.91 2.62
N THR A 36 -4.29 22.80 1.95
CA THR A 36 -4.57 21.47 2.49
C THR A 36 -3.35 20.95 3.26
N ARG A 37 -3.52 19.84 3.97
CA ARG A 37 -2.46 19.30 4.82
C ARG A 37 -2.45 17.79 4.88
N GLY A 38 -1.27 17.24 5.14
CA GLY A 38 -1.10 15.84 5.53
C GLY A 38 -0.41 15.73 6.89
N TYR A 39 -0.58 14.59 7.54
CA TYR A 39 -0.12 14.34 8.90
C TYR A 39 0.63 13.02 9.04
N GLY A 40 1.72 13.02 9.79
CA GLY A 40 2.50 11.83 10.10
C GLY A 40 3.04 11.85 11.52
N LEU A 41 2.93 10.72 12.22
CA LEU A 41 3.37 10.57 13.60
C LEU A 41 4.09 9.23 13.77
N VAL A 42 5.28 9.26 14.38
CA VAL A 42 6.10 8.05 14.58
C VAL A 42 6.81 8.08 15.94
N PHE A 43 7.14 6.90 16.45
CA PHE A 43 8.01 6.77 17.62
C PHE A 43 9.46 7.16 17.33
N GLY A 44 10.13 7.72 18.33
CA GLY A 44 11.55 8.05 18.28
C GLY A 44 11.84 9.27 17.40
N ARG A 45 12.91 9.17 16.59
CA ARG A 45 13.45 10.24 15.73
C ARG A 45 13.38 9.89 14.24
N ALA A 46 12.35 9.15 13.83
CA ALA A 46 12.23 8.64 12.46
C ALA A 46 11.59 9.67 11.49
N GLU A 47 12.19 10.86 11.38
CA GLU A 47 11.65 12.02 10.64
C GLU A 47 11.22 11.68 9.21
N ARG A 48 12.06 10.94 8.46
CA ARG A 48 11.73 10.55 7.08
C ARG A 48 10.45 9.72 7.00
N LYS A 49 10.16 8.87 7.99
CA LYS A 49 8.93 8.07 8.04
C LYS A 49 7.73 8.94 8.36
N ALA A 50 7.85 9.89 9.29
CA ALA A 50 6.80 10.86 9.58
C ALA A 50 6.47 11.71 8.35
N MET A 51 7.49 12.22 7.64
CA MET A 51 7.31 12.97 6.40
C MET A 51 6.66 12.14 5.30
N ALA A 52 7.10 10.89 5.09
CA ALA A 52 6.49 10.00 4.11
C ALA A 52 5.03 9.68 4.46
N MET A 53 4.72 9.48 5.74
CA MET A 53 3.36 9.29 6.21
C MET A 53 2.48 10.51 5.93
N ALA A 54 2.96 11.72 6.23
CA ALA A 54 2.22 12.95 5.93
C ALA A 54 1.97 13.17 4.43
N LEU A 55 2.95 12.83 3.58
CA LEU A 55 2.78 12.89 2.12
C LEU A 55 1.72 11.91 1.61
N VAL A 56 1.76 10.66 2.08
CA VAL A 56 0.82 9.62 1.67
C VAL A 56 -0.57 9.89 2.23
N ASP A 57 -0.68 10.33 3.48
CA ASP A 57 -1.95 10.77 4.09
C ASP A 57 -2.66 11.78 3.18
N ARG A 58 -1.96 12.85 2.78
CA ARG A 58 -2.56 13.83 1.87
C ARG A 58 -2.89 13.26 0.48
N ALA A 59 -2.07 12.34 -0.04
CA ALA A 59 -2.34 11.72 -1.34
C ALA A 59 -3.60 10.82 -1.31
N LEU A 60 -3.87 10.16 -0.17
CA LEU A 60 -5.06 9.32 0.02
C LEU A 60 -6.34 10.13 0.27
N GLN A 61 -6.23 11.41 0.65
CA GLN A 61 -7.38 12.33 0.75
C GLN A 61 -7.94 12.76 -0.63
N LYS A 62 -7.56 12.11 -1.75
CA LYS A 62 -7.96 12.52 -3.11
C LYS A 62 -9.47 12.65 -3.29
N ASP A 63 -10.25 11.76 -2.68
CA ASP A 63 -11.71 11.69 -2.84
C ASP A 63 -12.39 12.84 -2.09
N GLU A 64 -11.81 13.27 -0.96
CA GLU A 64 -12.28 14.42 -0.19
C GLU A 64 -12.10 15.75 -0.93
N TYR A 65 -11.09 15.82 -1.80
CA TYR A 65 -10.78 17.01 -2.60
C TYR A 65 -11.17 16.89 -4.09
N ALA A 66 -11.86 15.80 -4.47
CA ALA A 66 -12.25 15.50 -5.85
C ALA A 66 -11.10 15.66 -6.86
N GLU A 67 -9.92 15.12 -6.52
CA GLU A 67 -8.74 15.17 -7.37
C GLU A 67 -8.79 14.09 -8.46
N ASP A 68 -8.67 14.48 -9.73
CA ASP A 68 -8.63 13.58 -10.91
C ASP A 68 -7.28 12.83 -11.07
N GLY A 69 -6.61 12.50 -9.96
CA GLY A 69 -5.25 11.94 -9.96
C GLY A 69 -5.21 10.42 -9.97
N ASP A 70 -4.64 9.84 -11.05
CA ASP A 70 -4.37 8.40 -11.19
C ASP A 70 -2.93 8.02 -10.78
N SER A 71 -2.36 8.69 -9.78
CA SER A 71 -1.05 8.28 -9.26
C SER A 71 -1.19 7.02 -8.39
N PRO A 72 -0.26 6.06 -8.44
CA PRO A 72 -0.24 4.93 -7.51
C PRO A 72 -0.22 5.36 -6.04
N ALA A 73 0.31 6.54 -5.71
CA ALA A 73 0.31 7.06 -4.34
C ALA A 73 -1.08 7.57 -3.88
N GLN A 74 -2.02 7.77 -4.80
CA GLN A 74 -3.39 8.20 -4.54
C GLN A 74 -4.39 7.02 -4.67
N ASP A 75 -3.91 5.81 -4.97
CA ASP A 75 -4.72 4.59 -5.00
C ASP A 75 -4.64 3.92 -3.62
N GLU A 76 -5.73 4.02 -2.86
CA GLU A 76 -5.82 3.50 -1.50
C GLU A 76 -5.59 1.98 -1.44
N GLU A 77 -6.21 1.22 -2.35
CA GLU A 77 -6.07 -0.24 -2.37
C GLU A 77 -4.63 -0.63 -2.69
N PHE A 78 -4.03 0.01 -3.70
CA PHE A 78 -2.66 -0.28 -4.08
C PHE A 78 -1.65 0.07 -2.97
N VAL A 79 -1.80 1.23 -2.33
CA VAL A 79 -0.89 1.67 -1.25
C VAL A 79 -1.06 0.81 -0.01
N LEU A 80 -2.27 0.69 0.53
CA LEU A 80 -2.49 0.07 1.85
C LEU A 80 -2.26 -1.45 1.80
N SER A 81 -2.59 -2.11 0.70
CA SER A 81 -2.40 -3.57 0.55
C SER A 81 -0.93 -3.99 0.41
N HIS A 82 -0.01 -3.04 0.18
CA HIS A 82 1.41 -3.32 -0.02
C HIS A 82 2.34 -2.55 0.94
N ALA A 83 1.79 -1.79 1.88
CA ALA A 83 2.56 -0.94 2.80
C ALA A 83 3.17 -1.72 3.97
N ASP A 84 2.52 -2.78 4.46
CA ASP A 84 3.02 -3.59 5.57
C ASP A 84 4.11 -4.56 5.09
N ASN A 85 5.33 -4.34 5.56
CA ASN A 85 6.46 -5.18 5.21
C ASN A 85 6.42 -6.55 5.89
N VAL A 86 5.69 -6.73 6.98
CA VAL A 86 5.50 -8.04 7.63
C VAL A 86 4.77 -8.96 6.67
N GLU A 87 3.68 -8.48 6.08
CA GLU A 87 2.92 -9.21 5.06
C GLU A 87 3.72 -9.35 3.77
N ALA A 88 4.21 -8.25 3.20
CA ALA A 88 4.88 -8.26 1.90
C ALA A 88 6.17 -9.12 1.91
N ALA A 89 6.98 -9.03 2.96
CA ALA A 89 8.19 -9.86 3.08
C ALA A 89 7.84 -11.33 3.33
N GLY A 90 6.75 -11.60 4.05
CA GLY A 90 6.21 -12.94 4.24
C GLY A 90 5.82 -13.58 2.91
N PHE A 91 5.07 -12.85 2.08
CA PHE A 91 4.69 -13.30 0.75
C PHE A 91 5.94 -13.54 -0.13
N VAL A 92 6.85 -12.59 -0.29
CA VAL A 92 8.03 -12.82 -1.13
C VAL A 92 8.88 -14.00 -0.62
N SER A 93 8.96 -14.17 0.70
CA SER A 93 9.72 -15.27 1.30
C SER A 93 9.07 -16.65 1.11
N HIS A 94 7.75 -16.73 0.95
CA HIS A 94 7.05 -18.00 0.76
C HIS A 94 7.51 -18.72 -0.50
N LEU A 95 7.92 -17.99 -1.55
CA LEU A 95 8.39 -18.56 -2.83
C LEU A 95 9.60 -19.50 -2.69
N LYS A 96 10.34 -19.43 -1.56
CA LYS A 96 11.43 -20.37 -1.25
C LYS A 96 10.93 -21.75 -0.79
N LEU A 97 9.66 -21.86 -0.39
CA LEU A 97 9.04 -23.12 -0.01
C LEU A 97 8.84 -24.01 -1.25
N PRO A 98 8.64 -25.32 -1.07
CA PRO A 98 8.48 -26.21 -2.22
C PRO A 98 7.17 -25.94 -2.98
N HIS A 99 7.27 -25.62 -4.28
CA HIS A 99 6.15 -25.44 -5.22
C HIS A 99 6.17 -26.48 -6.36
N TYR A 100 6.78 -27.65 -6.14
CA TYR A 100 7.00 -28.63 -7.21
C TYR A 100 5.69 -29.26 -7.72
N VAL A 101 4.63 -29.32 -6.91
CA VAL A 101 3.32 -29.84 -7.34
C VAL A 101 2.67 -28.88 -8.34
N ASP A 102 2.60 -27.59 -8.00
CA ASP A 102 2.04 -26.56 -8.89
C ASP A 102 2.88 -26.43 -10.16
N PHE A 103 4.21 -26.44 -10.03
CA PHE A 103 5.12 -26.40 -11.18
C PHE A 103 4.94 -27.62 -12.10
N GLN A 104 4.71 -28.81 -11.54
CA GLN A 104 4.45 -30.01 -12.34
C GLN A 104 3.14 -29.91 -13.12
N ALA A 105 2.09 -29.33 -12.55
CA ALA A 105 0.82 -29.11 -13.25
C ALA A 105 0.99 -28.14 -14.44
N GLU A 106 1.72 -27.04 -14.25
CA GLU A 106 2.04 -26.09 -15.33
C GLU A 106 2.92 -26.72 -16.42
N LEU A 107 3.92 -27.54 -16.05
CA LEU A 107 4.75 -28.28 -17.00
C LEU A 107 3.93 -29.25 -17.85
N GLU A 108 2.99 -29.96 -17.25
CA GLU A 108 2.12 -30.88 -17.97
C GLU A 108 1.24 -30.15 -18.99
N LEU A 109 0.67 -28.99 -18.61
CA LEU A 109 -0.08 -28.14 -19.52
C LEU A 109 0.79 -27.67 -20.70
N LEU A 110 2.01 -27.20 -20.42
CA LEU A 110 2.96 -26.77 -21.44
C LEU A 110 3.30 -27.89 -22.43
N GLN A 111 3.53 -29.11 -21.94
CA GLN A 111 3.82 -30.28 -22.78
C GLN A 111 2.65 -30.63 -23.69
N ARG A 112 1.41 -30.61 -23.17
CA ARG A 112 0.20 -30.85 -23.97
C ARG A 112 0.01 -29.79 -25.06
N LEU A 113 0.28 -28.52 -24.76
CA LEU A 113 0.21 -27.44 -25.75
C LEU A 113 1.25 -27.60 -26.87
N ARG A 114 2.47 -28.05 -26.54
CA ARG A 114 3.52 -28.34 -27.52
C ARG A 114 3.12 -29.49 -28.45
N GLN A 115 2.66 -30.60 -27.90
CA GLN A 115 2.20 -31.76 -28.68
C GLN A 115 1.06 -31.40 -29.63
N ARG A 116 0.07 -30.61 -29.18
CA ARG A 116 -1.03 -30.14 -30.03
C ARG A 116 -0.54 -29.31 -31.22
N ARG A 117 0.46 -28.46 -31.01
CA ARG A 117 1.03 -27.62 -32.06
C ARG A 117 1.79 -28.45 -33.10
N GLU A 118 2.57 -29.42 -32.65
CA GLU A 118 3.31 -30.34 -33.52
C GLU A 118 2.34 -31.18 -34.36
N SER A 119 1.30 -31.76 -33.74
CA SER A 119 0.28 -32.52 -34.46
C SER A 119 -0.55 -31.69 -35.45
N ALA A 120 -0.70 -30.37 -35.21
CA ALA A 120 -1.41 -29.47 -36.11
C ALA A 120 -0.52 -28.98 -37.27
N GLN A 121 0.80 -29.11 -37.16
CA GLN A 121 1.76 -28.84 -38.24
C GLN A 121 1.99 -30.06 -39.15
N GLU A 122 1.71 -31.28 -38.65
CA GLU A 122 1.82 -32.54 -39.39
C GLU A 122 0.59 -32.89 -40.26
N THR A 123 -0.42 -32.02 -40.34
CA THR A 123 -1.52 -32.13 -41.33
C THR A 123 -1.29 -31.14 -42.48
N PRO A 124 -0.64 -31.54 -43.58
CA PRO A 124 -0.61 -30.75 -44.80
C PRO A 124 -2.02 -30.58 -45.38
N HIS A 125 -2.28 -29.38 -45.87
CA HIS A 125 -3.30 -29.08 -46.88
C HIS A 125 -3.27 -30.15 -47.99
N GLU A 126 -4.30 -31.00 -48.04
CA GLU A 126 -4.79 -31.59 -49.31
C GLU A 126 -5.81 -30.64 -49.95
#